data_AF-A0A9Q0ZH82-F1
#
_entry.id   AF-A0A9Q0ZH82-F1
#
_cell.length_a   1.000
_cell.length_b   1.000
_cell.length_c   1.000
_cell.angle_alpha   90.00
_cell.angle_beta   90.00
_cell.angle_gamma   90.00
#
_symmetry.space_group_name_H-M   'P 1'
#
loop_
_entity.id
_entity.type
_entity.pdbx_description
1 polymer ?
#
loop_
_entity_poly.entity_id
_entity_poly.type
_entity_poly.pdbx_seq_one_letter_code
_entity_poly.pdbx_strand_id
1 'polypeptide(L)'
;MDQATLDNLLIPSPHGMNYSYNVNLVLRFLKAFLHGGISLVSPIQLRKVASLMDLYIAEVAPDPCLKPYKFLALAMALPDSARESYDGIYRATDMYLEVHTGLSEEVKMKICCTLNYEKAIG
;
A
#
# COMPACT_ATOMS: atom_id res chain seq x y z
N MET A 1 -15.27 16.20 5.08
CA MET A 1 -13.82 15.97 5.33
C MET A 1 -13.35 15.10 4.17
N ASP A 2 -13.24 15.70 2.98
CA ASP A 2 -13.27 14.94 1.69
C ASP A 2 -12.06 15.20 0.77
N GLN A 3 -10.97 15.78 1.27
CA GLN A 3 -9.89 16.29 0.42
C GLN A 3 -8.50 15.77 0.82
N ALA A 4 -8.37 14.50 1.22
CA ALA A 4 -7.03 13.90 1.32
C ALA A 4 -6.51 13.59 -0.09
N THR A 5 -5.38 14.18 -0.46
CA THR A 5 -4.64 13.92 -1.71
C THR A 5 -3.36 13.15 -1.41
N LEU A 6 -2.73 12.60 -2.45
CA LEU A 6 -1.45 11.90 -2.31
C LEU A 6 -0.41 12.75 -1.59
N ASP A 7 -0.31 14.03 -1.93
CA ASP A 7 0.63 14.99 -1.31
C ASP A 7 0.48 15.07 0.21
N ASN A 8 -0.74 14.88 0.74
CA ASN A 8 -0.97 14.87 2.18
C ASN A 8 -0.39 13.63 2.88
N LEU A 9 -0.08 12.56 2.14
CA LEU A 9 0.56 11.35 2.65
C LEU A 9 2.08 11.32 2.47
N LEU A 10 2.64 12.21 1.64
CA LEU A 10 4.07 12.30 1.36
C LEU A 10 4.83 13.00 2.49
N ILE A 11 4.71 12.44 3.70
CA ILE A 11 5.35 12.95 4.90
C ILE A 11 6.80 12.47 4.90
N PRO A 12 7.80 13.37 4.88
CA PRO A 12 9.21 12.97 4.86
C PRO A 12 9.57 12.08 6.06
N SER A 13 10.51 11.17 5.84
CA SER A 13 11.05 10.39 6.95
C SER A 13 11.80 11.27 7.95
N PRO A 14 11.85 10.90 9.24
CA PRO A 14 12.69 11.58 10.21
C PRO A 14 14.17 11.56 9.78
N HIS A 15 14.92 12.59 10.16
CA HIS A 15 16.36 12.65 9.88
C HIS A 15 17.09 11.40 10.36
N GLY A 16 17.96 10.85 9.49
CA GLY A 16 18.74 9.64 9.76
C GLY A 16 18.07 8.33 9.34
N MET A 17 16.88 8.39 8.74
CA MET A 17 16.26 7.22 8.11
C MET A 17 16.65 7.12 6.63
N ASN A 18 16.82 5.90 6.12
CA ASN A 18 17.29 5.66 4.75
C ASN A 18 16.17 5.66 3.69
N TYR A 19 14.90 5.69 4.11
CA TYR A 19 13.74 5.72 3.21
C TYR A 19 13.18 7.15 3.09
N SER A 20 12.50 7.47 1.98
CA SER A 20 12.06 8.84 1.68
C SER A 20 10.84 9.28 2.49
N TYR A 21 9.87 8.38 2.73
CA TYR A 21 8.57 8.73 3.32
C TYR A 21 8.20 7.91 4.57
N ASN A 22 7.44 8.51 5.48
CA ASN A 22 7.04 7.89 6.74
C ASN A 22 5.85 6.92 6.58
N VAL A 23 6.14 5.74 6.04
CA VAL A 23 5.17 4.63 5.88
C VAL A 23 4.46 4.25 7.18
N ASN A 24 5.17 4.30 8.31
CA ASN A 24 4.59 3.94 9.60
C ASN A 24 3.47 4.90 10.03
N LEU A 25 3.60 6.19 9.69
CA LEU A 25 2.59 7.19 10.00
C LEU A 25 1.33 6.98 9.16
N VAL A 26 1.48 6.69 7.88
CA VAL A 26 0.36 6.37 6.99
C VAL A 26 -0.39 5.12 7.46
N LEU A 27 0.33 4.06 7.83
CA LEU A 27 -0.29 2.85 8.42
C LEU A 27 -1.05 3.16 9.71
N ARG A 28 -0.57 4.09 10.54
CA ARG A 28 -1.27 4.52 11.77
C ARG A 28 -2.54 5.31 11.45
N PHE A 29 -2.50 6.21 10.47
CA PHE A 29 -3.70 6.93 10.02
C PHE A 29 -4.76 5.97 9.48
N LEU A 30 -4.35 4.99 8.66
CA LEU A 30 -5.26 3.99 8.15
C LEU A 30 -5.86 3.14 9.27
N LYS A 31 -5.03 2.70 10.23
CA LYS A 31 -5.52 1.98 11.42
C LYS A 31 -6.50 2.82 12.24
N ALA A 32 -6.25 4.12 12.41
CA ALA A 32 -7.15 5.02 13.12
C ALA A 32 -8.48 5.20 12.37
N PHE A 33 -8.43 5.34 11.05
CA PHE A 33 -9.62 5.39 10.19
C PHE A 33 -10.48 4.13 10.30
N LEU A 34 -9.85 2.96 10.39
CA LEU A 34 -10.52 1.66 10.52
C LEU A 34 -10.81 1.24 11.97
N HIS A 35 -10.51 2.08 12.97
CA HIS A 35 -10.59 1.69 14.38
C HIS A 35 -12.00 1.27 14.82
N GLY A 36 -13.04 1.87 14.24
CA GLY A 36 -14.44 1.49 14.47
C GLY A 36 -14.88 0.21 13.76
N GLY A 37 -14.04 -0.37 12.91
CA GLY A 37 -14.37 -1.48 12.02
C GLY A 37 -14.75 -1.01 10.63
N ILE A 38 -14.36 -1.81 9.63
CA ILE A 38 -14.59 -1.52 8.20
C ILE A 38 -16.08 -1.36 7.89
N SER A 39 -16.96 -2.09 8.58
CA SER A 39 -18.42 -2.04 8.39
C SER A 39 -19.05 -0.68 8.76
N LEU A 40 -18.37 0.13 9.57
CA LEU A 40 -18.82 1.48 9.92
C LEU A 40 -18.42 2.54 8.89
N VAL A 41 -17.54 2.19 7.95
CA VAL A 41 -17.08 3.06 6.87
C VAL A 41 -17.99 2.88 5.67
N SER A 42 -18.48 3.98 5.08
CA SER A 42 -19.30 3.86 3.88
C SER A 42 -18.49 3.26 2.71
N PRO A 43 -19.09 2.45 1.83
CA PRO A 43 -18.38 1.88 0.69
C PRO A 43 -17.73 2.93 -0.23
N ILE A 44 -18.30 4.13 -0.31
CA ILE A 44 -17.72 5.24 -1.08
C ILE A 44 -16.44 5.76 -0.42
N GLN A 45 -16.45 5.96 0.90
CA GLN A 45 -15.26 6.42 1.63
C GLN A 45 -14.16 5.36 1.61
N LEU A 46 -14.53 4.09 1.79
CA LEU A 46 -13.58 2.98 1.76
C LEU A 46 -12.87 2.88 0.39
N ARG A 47 -13.61 3.02 -0.71
CA ARG A 47 -13.04 3.07 -2.07
C ARG A 47 -12.11 4.25 -2.28
N LYS A 48 -12.50 5.46 -1.86
CA LYS A 48 -11.63 6.64 -1.94
C LYS A 48 -10.31 6.43 -1.19
N VAL A 49 -10.37 5.87 0.01
CA VAL A 49 -9.17 5.55 0.81
C VAL A 49 -8.34 4.47 0.14
N ALA A 50 -8.96 3.45 -0.46
CA ALA A 50 -8.24 2.42 -1.22
C ALA A 50 -7.48 3.01 -2.42
N SER A 51 -8.14 3.83 -3.24
CA SER A 51 -7.48 4.49 -4.37
C SER A 51 -6.30 5.35 -3.93
N LEU A 52 -6.46 6.06 -2.81
CA LEU A 52 -5.40 6.91 -2.25
C LEU A 52 -4.22 6.08 -1.71
N MET A 53 -4.51 4.94 -1.08
CA MET A 53 -3.49 4.00 -0.62
C MET A 53 -2.75 3.35 -1.80
N ASP A 54 -3.44 3.01 -2.88
CA ASP A 54 -2.81 2.42 -4.07
C ASP A 54 -1.84 3.41 -4.74
N LEU A 55 -2.20 4.69 -4.81
CA LEU A 55 -1.30 5.76 -5.27
C LEU A 55 -0.07 5.90 -4.35
N TYR A 56 -0.30 5.85 -3.02
CA TYR A 56 0.79 5.92 -2.05
C TYR A 56 1.74 4.73 -2.16
N ILE A 57 1.22 3.51 -2.32
CA ILE A 57 2.02 2.30 -2.50
C ILE A 57 2.89 2.40 -3.76
N ALA A 58 2.34 2.90 -4.87
CA ALA A 58 3.10 3.12 -6.10
C ALA A 58 4.23 4.15 -5.92
N GLU A 59 4.00 5.21 -5.15
CA GLU A 59 5.01 6.25 -4.88
C GLU A 59 6.16 5.74 -4.01
N VAL A 60 5.88 4.86 -3.04
CA VAL A 60 6.92 4.32 -2.13
C VAL A 60 7.59 3.05 -2.65
N ALA A 61 6.96 2.34 -3.59
CA ALA A 61 7.48 1.10 -4.16
C ALA A 61 8.93 1.17 -4.70
N PRO A 62 9.35 2.23 -5.43
CA PRO A 62 10.70 2.31 -5.98
C PRO A 62 11.77 2.72 -4.95
N ASP A 63 11.44 2.89 -3.66
CA ASP A 63 12.40 3.19 -2.61
C ASP A 63 13.20 1.93 -2.23
N PRO A 64 14.52 1.85 -2.48
CA PRO A 64 15.34 0.67 -2.18
C PRO A 64 15.49 0.39 -0.68
N CYS A 65 15.11 1.33 0.18
CA CYS A 65 15.12 1.18 1.63
C CYS A 65 13.76 0.78 2.19
N LEU A 66 12.72 0.63 1.36
CA LEU A 66 11.44 0.10 1.77
C LEU A 66 11.55 -1.39 2.07
N LYS A 67 11.32 -1.78 3.32
CA LYS A 67 11.44 -3.18 3.73
C LYS A 67 10.24 -4.02 3.24
N PRO A 68 10.43 -5.31 2.88
CA PRO A 68 9.35 -6.18 2.37
C PRO A 68 8.12 -6.25 3.27
N TYR A 69 8.31 -6.36 4.58
CA TYR A 69 7.19 -6.42 5.51
C TYR A 69 6.36 -5.13 5.54
N LYS A 70 6.97 -3.97 5.23
CA LYS A 70 6.25 -2.68 5.15
C LYS A 70 5.43 -2.61 3.87
N PHE A 71 6.01 -3.04 2.75
CA PHE A 71 5.28 -3.13 1.48
C PHE A 71 4.06 -4.03 1.62
N LEU A 72 4.25 -5.24 2.15
CA LEU A 72 3.16 -6.18 2.45
C LEU A 72 2.11 -5.57 3.39
N ALA A 73 2.55 -4.90 4.46
CA ALA A 73 1.63 -4.26 5.40
C ALA A 73 0.75 -3.19 4.72
N LEU A 74 1.28 -2.44 3.76
CA LEU A 74 0.50 -1.46 3.00
C LEU A 74 -0.49 -2.15 2.05
N ALA A 75 -0.03 -3.13 1.27
CA ALA A 75 -0.86 -3.84 0.30
C ALA A 75 -2.06 -4.54 0.98
N MET A 76 -1.82 -5.13 2.15
CA MET A 76 -2.82 -5.88 2.93
C MET A 76 -3.66 -5.03 3.88
N ALA A 77 -3.43 -3.72 3.96
CA ALA A 77 -4.06 -2.89 4.99
C ALA A 77 -5.58 -2.70 4.80
N LEU A 78 -6.07 -2.93 3.58
CA LEU A 78 -7.47 -2.81 3.21
C LEU A 78 -8.00 -4.12 2.62
N PRO A 79 -9.27 -4.46 2.87
CA PRO A 79 -9.87 -5.65 2.29
C PRO A 79 -9.99 -5.53 0.78
N ASP A 80 -9.99 -6.66 0.09
CA ASP A 80 -10.14 -6.76 -1.35
C ASP A 80 -11.40 -6.07 -1.88
N SER A 81 -12.49 -6.09 -1.12
CA SER A 81 -13.76 -5.45 -1.47
C SER A 81 -13.69 -3.92 -1.48
N ALA A 82 -12.62 -3.32 -0.95
CA ALA A 82 -12.40 -1.88 -1.01
C ALA A 82 -11.91 -1.40 -2.39
N ARG A 83 -11.42 -2.31 -3.23
CA ARG A 83 -10.79 -1.98 -4.52
C ARG A 83 -11.67 -2.36 -5.68
N GLU A 84 -11.77 -1.46 -6.66
CA GLU A 84 -12.48 -1.70 -7.92
C GLU A 84 -11.55 -2.26 -9.01
N SER A 85 -10.24 -2.00 -8.90
CA SER A 85 -9.20 -2.54 -9.77
C SER A 85 -7.93 -2.83 -8.95
N TYR A 86 -7.11 -3.75 -9.45
CA TYR A 86 -5.82 -4.11 -8.87
C TYR A 86 -4.62 -3.63 -9.70
N ASP A 87 -4.85 -2.95 -10.82
CA ASP A 87 -3.79 -2.51 -11.74
C ASP A 87 -2.75 -1.62 -11.04
N GLY A 88 -3.22 -0.76 -10.14
CA GLY A 88 -2.36 0.11 -9.34
C GLY A 88 -1.40 -0.67 -8.45
N ILE A 89 -1.88 -1.73 -7.80
CA ILE A 89 -1.04 -2.55 -6.92
C ILE A 89 -0.14 -3.49 -7.72
N TYR A 90 -0.61 -4.07 -8.83
CA TYR A 90 0.25 -4.86 -9.70
C TYR A 90 1.43 -4.03 -10.20
N ARG A 91 1.18 -2.82 -10.70
CA ARG A 91 2.23 -1.91 -11.13
C ARG A 91 3.20 -1.55 -9.99
N ALA A 92 2.69 -1.25 -8.80
CA ALA A 92 3.55 -0.95 -7.65
C ALA A 92 4.38 -2.18 -7.22
N THR A 93 3.83 -3.38 -7.38
CA THR A 93 4.51 -4.64 -7.05
C THR A 93 5.62 -4.95 -8.03
N ASP A 94 5.37 -4.76 -9.32
CA ASP A 94 6.40 -4.88 -10.36
C ASP A 94 7.56 -3.92 -10.09
N MET A 95 7.26 -2.64 -9.85
CA MET A 95 8.27 -1.63 -9.49
C MET A 95 9.06 -2.01 -8.23
N TYR A 96 8.37 -2.51 -7.20
CA TYR A 96 9.01 -2.95 -5.96
C TYR A 96 9.96 -4.12 -6.21
N LEU A 97 9.55 -5.13 -6.98
CA LEU A 97 10.37 -6.30 -7.30
C LEU A 97 11.56 -5.95 -8.21
N GLU A 98 11.39 -5.01 -9.13
CA GLU A 98 12.48 -4.49 -9.98
C GLU A 98 13.59 -3.82 -9.17
N VAL A 99 13.23 -3.05 -8.13
CA VAL A 99 14.21 -2.38 -7.26
C VAL A 99 14.82 -3.33 -6.22
N HIS A 100 14.08 -4.37 -5.80
CA HIS A 100 14.49 -5.30 -4.75
C HIS A 100 14.91 -6.68 -5.29
N THR A 101 15.84 -6.70 -6.24
CA THR A 101 16.31 -7.93 -6.91
C THR A 101 16.94 -8.97 -5.97
N GLY A 102 17.46 -8.53 -4.82
CA GLY A 102 18.10 -9.37 -3.80
C GLY A 102 17.17 -10.12 -2.85
N LEU A 103 15.84 -10.06 -3.05
CA LEU A 103 14.88 -10.80 -2.22
C LEU A 103 14.96 -12.30 -2.48
N SER A 104 14.70 -13.10 -1.43
CA SER A 104 14.53 -14.54 -1.59
C SER A 104 13.25 -14.86 -2.36
N GLU A 105 13.23 -15.99 -3.06
CA GLU A 105 12.06 -16.46 -3.80
C GLU A 105 10.82 -16.60 -2.89
N GLU A 106 11.01 -17.02 -1.64
CA GLU A 106 9.92 -17.07 -0.66
C GLU A 106 9.29 -15.70 -0.41
N VAL A 107 10.10 -14.64 -0.29
CA VAL A 107 9.61 -13.28 -0.06
C VAL A 107 8.95 -12.72 -1.31
N LYS A 108 9.54 -12.94 -2.49
CA LYS A 108 8.93 -12.56 -3.77
C LYS A 108 7.56 -13.24 -3.94
N MET A 109 7.49 -14.54 -3.66
CA MET A 109 6.23 -15.29 -3.74
C MET A 109 5.18 -14.74 -2.77
N LYS A 110 5.55 -14.41 -1.52
CA LYS A 110 4.63 -13.77 -0.57
C LYS A 110 4.08 -12.44 -1.09
N ILE A 111 4.95 -11.61 -1.68
CA ILE A 111 4.56 -10.33 -2.28
C ILE A 111 3.58 -10.54 -3.44
N CYS A 112 3.91 -11.45 -4.36
CA CYS A 112 3.04 -11.79 -5.50
C CYS A 112 1.70 -12.39 -5.05
N CYS A 113 1.69 -13.31 -4.08
CA CYS A 113 0.49 -13.96 -3.58
C CYS A 113 -0.44 -13.03 -2.80
N THR A 114 0.10 -11.95 -2.21
CA THR A 114 -0.70 -10.93 -1.53
C THR A 114 -1.73 -10.29 -2.45
N LEU A 115 -1.53 -10.38 -3.77
CA LEU A 115 -2.43 -9.86 -4.78
C LEU A 115 -3.40 -10.89 -5.35
N ASN A 116 -3.32 -12.15 -4.89
CA ASN A 116 -4.03 -13.30 -5.44
C ASN A 116 -4.18 -13.24 -6.97
N TYR A 117 -3.18 -13.77 -7.69
CA TYR A 117 -3.17 -13.90 -9.15
C TYR A 117 -4.44 -14.59 -9.73
N GLU A 118 -5.25 -15.28 -8.94
CA GLU A 118 -6.54 -15.84 -9.36
C GLU A 118 -7.65 -14.80 -9.65
N LYS A 119 -7.45 -13.53 -9.28
CA LYS A 119 -8.46 -12.47 -9.48
C LYS A 119 -8.24 -11.60 -10.72
N ALA A 120 -7.15 -11.82 -11.46
CA ALA A 120 -6.86 -11.11 -12.72
C ALA A 120 -7.55 -11.72 -13.95
N ILE A 121 -8.39 -12.75 -13.77
CA ILE A 121 -9.22 -13.35 -14.82
C ILE A 121 -10.68 -13.23 -14.37
N GLY A 122 -11.30 -12.11 -14.69
CA GLY A 122 -12.73 -11.84 -14.51
C GLY A 122 -13.24 -11.00 -15.67
#